data_AF-A0A1I0DPT0-F1
#
_entry.id   AF-A0A1I0DPT0-F1
#
_cell.length_a   1.000
_cell.length_b   1.000
_cell.length_c   1.000
_cell.angle_alpha   90.00
_cell.angle_beta   90.00
_cell.angle_gamma   90.00
#
_symmetry.space_group_name_H-M   'P 1'
#
loop_
_entity.id
_entity.type
_entity.pdbx_description
1 polymer ?
#
loop_
_entity_poly.entity_id
_entity_poly.type
_entity_poly.pdbx_seq_one_letter_code
_entity_poly.pdbx_strand_id
1 'polypeptide(L)'
;MKKVVVDEKRLIKLAKKHKNFLESYTINRVAYLFNDHVFYLAYFSNKSGDNIKGHAIISPDTDDRYEHEMALSPLVQHAVTVHNIKYTGGERAKIKFSFFYEYRDYLEDIVGANVFSQEHQVIYERALKVVSNVIDLQENLVNSYYEAMDLHNETSKRGYFIDEELEKFRGRFREVNRRSKREATISVAKGEYYGKAI
;
A
#
# COMPACT_ATOMS: atom_id res chain seq x y z
N MET A 1 -18.28 13.74 -16.31
CA MET A 1 -16.94 13.09 -16.38
C MET A 1 -16.86 12.26 -17.66
N LYS A 2 -15.78 12.37 -18.42
CA LYS A 2 -15.56 11.66 -19.69
C LYS A 2 -15.30 10.19 -19.40
N LYS A 3 -16.12 9.28 -19.94
CA LYS A 3 -15.85 7.85 -19.89
C LYS A 3 -14.69 7.56 -20.84
N VAL A 4 -13.52 7.22 -20.29
CA VAL A 4 -12.36 6.84 -21.10
C VAL A 4 -12.66 5.47 -21.70
N VAL A 5 -12.90 5.44 -23.01
CA VAL A 5 -13.05 4.17 -23.74
C VAL A 5 -11.67 3.74 -24.18
N VAL A 6 -11.17 2.66 -23.58
CA VAL A 6 -9.86 2.11 -23.89
C VAL A 6 -9.91 1.35 -25.22
N ASP A 7 -9.31 1.90 -26.27
CA ASP A 7 -9.00 1.12 -27.49
C ASP A 7 -7.76 0.27 -27.25
N GLU A 8 -7.97 -0.96 -26.77
CA GLU A 8 -6.89 -1.91 -26.47
C GLU A 8 -5.98 -2.17 -27.68
N LYS A 9 -6.53 -2.21 -28.90
CA LYS A 9 -5.72 -2.46 -30.11
C LYS A 9 -4.76 -1.30 -30.36
N ARG A 10 -5.22 -0.07 -30.16
CA ARG A 10 -4.38 1.12 -30.30
C ARG A 10 -3.28 1.18 -29.24
N LEU A 11 -3.60 0.88 -27.98
CA LEU A 11 -2.60 0.82 -26.90
C LEU A 11 -1.53 -0.25 -27.15
N ILE A 12 -1.95 -1.44 -27.60
CA ILE A 12 -1.04 -2.51 -27.99
C ILE A 12 -0.11 -2.05 -29.11
N LYS A 13 -0.65 -1.35 -30.12
CA LYS A 13 0.15 -0.83 -31.23
C LYS A 13 1.18 0.19 -30.75
N LEU A 14 0.82 1.09 -29.84
CA LEU A 14 1.73 2.06 -29.25
C LEU A 14 2.84 1.39 -28.44
N ALA A 15 2.49 0.48 -27.52
CA ALA A 15 3.49 -0.26 -26.73
C ALA A 15 4.47 -1.04 -27.62
N LYS A 16 3.99 -1.69 -28.69
CA LYS A 16 4.85 -2.43 -29.63
C LYS A 16 5.87 -1.55 -30.36
N LYS A 17 5.61 -0.25 -30.57
CA LYS A 17 6.59 0.65 -31.20
C LYS A 17 7.84 0.86 -30.34
N HIS A 18 7.71 0.74 -29.03
CA HIS A 18 8.81 0.95 -28.08
C HIS A 18 9.50 -0.36 -27.65
N LYS A 19 9.00 -1.52 -28.12
CA LYS A 19 9.49 -2.84 -27.72
C LYS A 19 10.66 -3.29 -28.60
N ASN A 20 11.76 -3.75 -28.01
CA ASN A 20 12.85 -4.37 -28.77
C ASN A 20 12.51 -5.79 -29.25
N PHE A 21 13.27 -6.30 -30.21
CA PHE A 21 13.16 -7.69 -30.68
C PHE A 21 13.40 -8.65 -29.50
N LEU A 22 12.51 -9.65 -29.34
CA LEU A 22 12.48 -10.64 -28.23
C LEU A 22 12.05 -10.15 -26.84
N GLU A 23 11.58 -8.92 -26.69
CA GLU A 23 10.96 -8.50 -25.43
C GLU A 23 9.50 -8.93 -25.34
N SER A 24 8.95 -9.02 -24.13
CA SER A 24 7.52 -9.07 -23.84
C SER A 24 7.07 -7.70 -23.33
N TYR A 25 5.77 -7.41 -23.33
CA TYR A 25 5.26 -6.14 -22.81
C TYR A 25 3.99 -6.34 -21.97
N THR A 26 3.83 -5.49 -20.96
CA THR A 26 2.64 -5.39 -20.13
C THR A 26 2.25 -3.92 -20.01
N ILE A 27 0.96 -3.60 -20.13
CA ILE A 27 0.46 -2.23 -20.00
C ILE A 27 -0.34 -2.16 -18.69
N ASN A 28 -0.03 -1.19 -17.82
CA ASN A 28 -0.87 -0.88 -16.69
C ASN A 28 -2.19 -0.29 -17.21
N ARG A 29 -3.30 -0.96 -16.91
CA ARG A 29 -4.63 -0.60 -17.42
C ARG A 29 -5.25 0.60 -16.72
N VAL A 30 -4.73 0.99 -15.55
CA VAL A 30 -5.17 2.20 -14.86
C VAL A 30 -4.31 3.36 -15.34
N ALA A 31 -4.90 4.21 -16.19
CA ALA A 31 -4.23 5.38 -16.77
C ALA A 31 -4.10 6.52 -15.75
N TYR A 32 -3.26 7.50 -16.08
CA TYR A 32 -3.23 8.80 -15.43
C TYR A 32 -3.89 9.82 -16.35
N LEU A 33 -4.87 10.58 -15.83
CA LEU A 33 -5.54 11.64 -16.58
C LEU A 33 -4.87 12.98 -16.29
N PHE A 34 -4.30 13.60 -17.31
CA PHE A 34 -3.64 14.90 -17.24
C PHE A 34 -4.01 15.73 -18.47
N ASN A 35 -4.44 16.98 -18.28
CA ASN A 35 -4.90 17.87 -19.37
C ASN A 35 -5.89 17.21 -20.35
N ASP A 36 -6.88 16.46 -19.84
CA ASP A 36 -7.87 15.70 -20.62
C ASP A 36 -7.31 14.59 -21.54
N HIS A 37 -6.02 14.27 -21.40
CA HIS A 37 -5.34 13.17 -22.07
C HIS A 37 -5.04 12.03 -21.08
N VAL A 38 -5.18 10.79 -21.53
CA VAL A 38 -4.84 9.61 -20.72
C VAL A 38 -3.47 9.05 -21.07
N PHE A 39 -2.68 8.80 -20.03
CA PHE A 39 -1.33 8.25 -20.14
C PHE A 39 -1.28 6.89 -19.47
N TYR A 40 -0.59 5.95 -20.10
CA TYR A 40 -0.44 4.58 -19.61
C TYR A 40 1.04 4.26 -19.44
N LEU A 41 1.33 3.43 -18.43
CA LEU A 41 2.67 2.91 -18.19
C LEU A 41 2.79 1.53 -18.82
N ALA A 42 3.67 1.41 -19.82
CA ALA A 42 4.05 0.15 -20.42
C ALA A 42 5.38 -0.32 -19.84
N TYR A 43 5.46 -1.59 -19.45
CA TYR A 43 6.69 -2.25 -19.02
C TYR A 43 7.14 -3.22 -20.11
N PHE A 44 8.45 -3.28 -20.33
CA PHE A 44 9.08 -4.21 -21.25
C PHE A 44 9.95 -5.16 -20.47
N SER A 45 9.85 -6.46 -20.76
CA SER A 45 10.59 -7.51 -20.08
C SER A 45 11.24 -8.46 -21.08
N ASN A 46 12.12 -9.35 -20.61
CA ASN A 46 12.57 -10.48 -21.41
C ASN A 46 11.39 -11.38 -21.84
N LYS A 47 11.64 -12.32 -22.76
CA LYS A 47 10.61 -13.21 -23.30
C LYS A 47 9.87 -14.03 -22.21
N SER A 48 10.57 -14.40 -21.12
CA SER A 48 9.98 -15.13 -20.00
C SER A 48 9.11 -14.25 -19.08
N GLY A 49 9.31 -12.93 -19.11
CA GLY A 49 8.56 -11.97 -18.30
C GLY A 49 9.19 -11.64 -16.95
N ASP A 50 10.24 -12.36 -16.56
CA ASP A 50 10.80 -12.32 -15.19
C ASP A 50 11.66 -11.09 -14.92
N ASN A 51 12.20 -10.45 -15.97
CA ASN A 51 13.11 -9.32 -15.80
C ASN A 51 12.64 -8.11 -16.62
N ILE A 52 12.21 -7.05 -15.92
CA ILE A 52 11.84 -5.76 -16.52
C ILE A 52 13.11 -5.08 -17.04
N LYS A 53 13.17 -4.85 -18.35
CA LYS A 53 14.28 -4.20 -19.04
C LYS A 53 14.09 -2.70 -19.21
N GLY A 54 12.84 -2.24 -19.22
CA GLY A 54 12.51 -0.84 -19.44
C GLY A 54 11.03 -0.55 -19.29
N HIS A 55 10.69 0.72 -19.46
CA HIS A 55 9.32 1.20 -19.44
C HIS A 55 9.14 2.34 -20.45
N ALA A 56 7.90 2.60 -20.84
CA ALA A 56 7.52 3.76 -21.64
C ALA A 56 6.18 4.31 -21.16
N ILE A 57 6.01 5.62 -21.32
CA ILE A 57 4.70 6.27 -21.21
C ILE A 57 4.10 6.31 -22.61
N ILE A 58 2.85 5.88 -22.74
CA ILE A 58 2.12 5.91 -24.00
C ILE A 58 0.79 6.63 -23.80
N SER A 59 0.39 7.42 -24.79
CA SER A 59 -0.92 8.06 -24.83
C SER A 59 -1.58 7.85 -26.20
N PRO A 60 -2.88 7.52 -26.27
CA PRO A 60 -3.64 7.55 -27.50
C PRO A 60 -4.12 8.97 -27.86
N ASP A 61 -4.03 9.94 -26.95
CA ASP A 61 -4.67 11.25 -27.12
C ASP A 61 -3.69 12.33 -27.60
N THR A 62 -2.41 12.20 -27.27
CA THR A 62 -1.38 13.21 -27.56
C THR A 62 -0.02 12.55 -27.80
N ASP A 63 0.84 13.23 -28.56
CA ASP A 63 2.28 12.92 -28.70
C ASP A 63 3.14 14.01 -28.02
N ASP A 64 2.54 14.89 -27.21
CA ASP A 64 3.26 15.97 -26.54
C ASP A 64 4.29 15.43 -25.53
N ARG A 65 5.55 15.79 -25.74
CA ARG A 65 6.66 15.26 -24.94
C ARG A 65 6.60 15.72 -23.48
N TYR A 66 6.23 16.97 -23.23
CA TYR A 66 6.20 17.52 -21.88
C TYR A 66 5.15 16.80 -21.03
N GLU A 67 3.95 16.56 -21.57
CA GLU A 67 2.90 15.83 -20.86
C GLU A 67 3.30 14.38 -20.57
N HIS A 68 4.00 13.71 -21.50
CA HIS A 68 4.56 12.37 -21.24
C HIS A 68 5.58 12.36 -20.10
N GLU A 69 6.47 13.36 -20.05
CA GLU A 69 7.44 13.51 -18.97
C GLU A 69 6.74 13.77 -17.62
N MET A 70 5.70 14.60 -17.61
CA MET A 70 4.89 14.88 -16.41
C MET A 70 4.11 13.65 -15.92
N ALA A 71 3.60 12.83 -16.83
CA ALA A 71 2.82 11.64 -16.50
C ALA A 71 3.65 10.49 -15.90
N LEU A 72 4.98 10.48 -16.12
CA LEU A 72 5.85 9.39 -15.68
C LEU A 72 5.80 9.18 -14.16
N SER A 73 6.01 10.25 -13.39
CA SER A 73 6.11 10.17 -11.93
C SER A 73 4.79 9.71 -11.29
N PRO A 74 3.61 10.29 -11.62
CA PRO A 74 2.32 9.80 -11.11
C PRO A 74 2.05 8.33 -11.43
N LEU A 75 2.32 7.90 -12.66
CA LEU A 75 2.09 6.52 -13.09
C LEU A 75 2.95 5.51 -12.31
N VAL A 76 4.25 5.80 -12.18
CA VAL A 76 5.16 4.95 -11.41
C VAL A 76 4.78 4.93 -9.93
N GLN A 77 4.46 6.09 -9.35
CA GLN A 77 4.05 6.18 -7.95
C GLN A 77 2.76 5.41 -7.70
N HIS A 78 1.75 5.53 -8.56
CA HIS A 78 0.52 4.76 -8.46
C HIS A 78 0.80 3.26 -8.53
N ALA A 79 1.58 2.81 -9.54
CA ALA A 79 1.91 1.40 -9.71
C ALA A 79 2.62 0.80 -8.47
N VAL A 80 3.64 1.49 -7.94
CA VAL A 80 4.37 1.07 -6.74
C VAL A 80 3.47 1.10 -5.51
N THR A 81 2.65 2.13 -5.35
CA THR A 81 1.79 2.29 -4.17
C THR A 81 0.73 1.19 -4.13
N VAL A 82 0.03 0.95 -5.24
CA VAL A 82 -0.97 -0.12 -5.36
C VAL A 82 -0.32 -1.49 -5.15
N HIS A 83 0.85 -1.73 -5.73
CA HIS A 83 1.59 -2.98 -5.52
C HIS A 83 1.86 -3.19 -4.02
N ASN A 84 2.42 -2.20 -3.33
CA ASN A 84 2.72 -2.32 -1.90
C ASN A 84 1.47 -2.48 -1.04
N ILE A 85 0.38 -1.78 -1.35
CA ILE A 85 -0.91 -1.95 -0.65
C ILE A 85 -1.40 -3.39 -0.83
N LYS A 86 -1.43 -3.89 -2.07
CA LYS A 86 -1.99 -5.21 -2.39
C LYS A 86 -1.19 -6.35 -1.77
N TYR A 87 0.13 -6.32 -1.91
CA TYR A 87 0.99 -7.42 -1.47
C TYR A 87 1.43 -7.24 -0.02
N THR A 88 2.08 -6.13 0.34
CA THR A 88 2.56 -5.94 1.71
C THR A 88 1.43 -5.62 2.68
N GLY A 89 0.53 -4.70 2.30
CA GLY A 89 -0.63 -4.34 3.12
C GLY A 89 -1.61 -5.49 3.27
N GLY A 90 -1.93 -6.16 2.15
CA GLY A 90 -2.85 -7.29 2.13
C GLY A 90 -2.39 -8.48 2.97
N GLU A 91 -1.11 -8.85 2.92
CA GLU A 91 -0.60 -9.94 3.77
C GLU A 91 -0.70 -9.60 5.27
N ARG A 92 -0.43 -8.34 5.65
CA ARG A 92 -0.53 -7.90 7.05
C ARG A 92 -1.98 -7.80 7.54
N ALA A 93 -2.88 -7.31 6.70
CA ALA A 93 -4.30 -7.20 7.03
C ALA A 93 -4.98 -8.56 7.24
N LYS A 94 -4.47 -9.62 6.62
CA LYS A 94 -4.98 -11.00 6.77
C LYS A 94 -4.50 -11.69 8.05
N ILE A 95 -3.56 -11.13 8.80
CA ILE A 95 -3.05 -11.75 10.03
C ILE A 95 -4.20 -11.83 11.04
N LYS A 96 -4.44 -13.04 11.56
CA LYS A 96 -5.46 -13.27 12.60
C LYS A 96 -4.92 -12.84 13.95
N PHE A 97 -5.64 -11.96 14.64
CA PHE A 97 -5.25 -11.41 15.94
C PHE A 97 -6.00 -12.03 17.13
N SER A 98 -6.74 -13.14 16.93
CA SER A 98 -7.55 -13.77 17.98
C SER A 98 -6.79 -14.02 19.28
N PHE A 99 -5.55 -14.48 19.20
CA PHE A 99 -4.68 -14.68 20.36
C PHE A 99 -4.44 -13.38 21.17
N PHE A 100 -4.27 -12.24 20.51
CA PHE A 100 -4.10 -10.96 21.21
C PHE A 100 -5.37 -10.53 21.93
N TYR A 101 -6.55 -10.78 21.35
CA TYR A 101 -7.82 -10.53 22.03
C TYR A 101 -7.97 -11.40 23.29
N GLU A 102 -7.73 -12.71 23.17
CA GLU A 102 -7.76 -13.62 24.32
C GLU A 102 -6.77 -13.19 25.42
N TYR A 103 -5.56 -12.76 25.03
CA TYR A 103 -4.57 -12.27 25.98
C TYR A 103 -4.96 -10.94 26.63
N ARG A 104 -5.59 -10.02 25.88
CA ARG A 104 -6.15 -8.78 26.43
C ARG A 104 -7.23 -9.09 27.47
N ASP A 105 -8.18 -9.94 27.12
CA ASP A 105 -9.33 -10.27 27.96
C ASP A 105 -8.86 -10.91 29.28
N TYR A 106 -7.90 -11.84 29.20
CA TYR A 106 -7.24 -12.41 30.38
C TYR A 106 -6.56 -11.35 31.27
N LEU A 107 -5.82 -10.41 30.66
CA LEU A 107 -5.16 -9.33 31.40
C LEU A 107 -6.18 -8.39 32.03
N GLU A 108 -7.28 -8.09 31.35
CA GLU A 108 -8.37 -7.26 31.84
C GLU A 108 -9.04 -7.87 33.06
N ASP A 109 -9.35 -9.17 33.01
CA ASP A 109 -9.92 -9.91 34.15
C ASP A 109 -9.00 -9.87 35.37
N ILE A 110 -7.70 -10.12 35.16
CA ILE A 110 -6.72 -10.14 36.25
C ILE A 110 -6.51 -8.75 36.86
N VAL A 111 -6.37 -7.72 36.02
CA VAL A 111 -6.21 -6.33 36.48
C VAL A 111 -7.46 -5.87 37.22
N GLY A 112 -8.65 -6.24 36.73
CA GLY A 112 -9.94 -5.92 37.35
C GLY A 112 -10.19 -6.64 38.67
N ALA A 113 -9.62 -7.83 38.87
CA ALA A 113 -9.73 -8.57 40.12
C ALA A 113 -8.96 -7.92 41.29
N ASN A 114 -8.00 -7.03 41.01
CA ASN A 114 -7.23 -6.28 42.01
C ASN A 114 -6.60 -7.16 43.11
N VAL A 115 -6.12 -8.34 42.72
CA VAL A 115 -5.53 -9.35 43.63
C VAL A 115 -4.02 -9.19 43.82
N PHE A 116 -3.41 -8.23 43.12
CA PHE A 116 -1.97 -8.02 43.11
C PHE A 116 -1.50 -6.99 44.13
N SER A 117 -0.21 -7.04 44.46
CA SER A 117 0.46 -5.90 45.08
C SER A 117 0.44 -4.69 44.15
N GLN A 118 0.55 -3.48 44.73
CA GLN A 118 0.53 -2.24 43.95
C GLN A 118 1.58 -2.21 42.82
N GLU A 119 2.78 -2.73 43.08
CA GLU A 119 3.84 -2.82 42.07
C GLU A 119 3.44 -3.72 40.88
N HIS A 120 2.94 -4.92 41.16
CA HIS A 120 2.51 -5.84 40.11
C HIS A 120 1.28 -5.33 39.37
N GLN A 121 0.34 -4.69 40.06
CA GLN A 121 -0.84 -4.07 39.44
C GLN A 121 -0.44 -3.10 38.32
N VAL A 122 0.52 -2.20 38.59
CA VAL A 122 1.03 -1.23 37.60
C VAL A 122 1.67 -1.93 36.40
N ILE A 123 2.40 -3.03 36.62
CA ILE A 123 3.03 -3.80 35.55
C ILE A 123 1.97 -4.42 34.62
N TYR A 124 0.94 -5.04 35.19
CA TYR A 124 -0.12 -5.69 34.41
C TYR A 124 -1.03 -4.68 33.69
N GLU A 125 -1.36 -3.55 34.31
CA GLU A 125 -2.07 -2.45 33.63
C GLU A 125 -1.30 -1.93 32.41
N ARG A 126 0.02 -1.81 32.55
CA ARG A 126 0.89 -1.43 31.42
C ARG A 126 0.88 -2.49 30.32
N ALA A 127 0.90 -3.77 30.68
CA ALA A 127 0.81 -4.86 29.71
C ALA A 127 -0.53 -4.82 28.96
N LEU A 128 -1.64 -4.70 29.68
CA LEU A 128 -3.00 -4.57 29.13
C LEU A 128 -3.09 -3.41 28.14
N LYS A 129 -2.55 -2.24 28.50
CA LYS A 129 -2.52 -1.07 27.63
C LYS A 129 -1.71 -1.33 26.35
N VAL A 130 -0.57 -2.01 26.46
CA VAL A 130 0.27 -2.33 25.28
C VAL A 130 -0.46 -3.28 24.34
N VAL A 131 -1.09 -4.34 24.86
CA VAL A 131 -1.83 -5.32 24.05
C VAL A 131 -3.02 -4.65 23.36
N SER A 132 -3.78 -3.83 24.10
CA SER A 132 -4.91 -3.07 23.54
C SER A 132 -4.46 -2.17 22.39
N ASN A 133 -3.36 -1.43 22.56
CA ASN A 133 -2.81 -0.61 21.49
C ASN A 133 -2.40 -1.44 20.25
N VAL A 134 -1.85 -2.63 20.45
CA VAL A 134 -1.47 -3.52 19.33
C VAL A 134 -2.71 -3.97 18.55
N ILE A 135 -3.79 -4.31 19.25
CA ILE A 135 -5.09 -4.63 18.65
C ILE A 135 -5.62 -3.44 17.86
N ASP A 136 -5.70 -2.26 18.47
CA ASP A 136 -6.20 -1.04 17.82
C ASP A 136 -5.39 -0.71 16.56
N LEU A 137 -4.07 -0.87 16.61
CA LEU A 137 -3.20 -0.61 15.46
C LEU A 137 -3.47 -1.59 14.31
N GLN A 138 -3.71 -2.87 14.61
CA GLN A 138 -4.09 -3.84 13.61
C GLN A 138 -5.46 -3.55 13.00
N GLU A 139 -6.48 -3.23 13.80
CA GLU A 139 -7.81 -2.86 13.28
C GLU A 139 -7.72 -1.65 12.35
N ASN A 140 -6.96 -0.63 12.75
CA ASN A 140 -6.71 0.55 11.94
C ASN A 140 -5.98 0.21 10.63
N LEU A 141 -4.99 -0.69 10.66
CA LEU A 141 -4.29 -1.17 9.47
C LEU A 141 -5.27 -1.86 8.51
N VAL A 142 -6.11 -2.75 9.03
CA VAL A 142 -7.14 -3.47 8.26
C VAL A 142 -8.11 -2.49 7.60
N ASN A 143 -8.62 -1.52 8.34
CA ASN A 143 -9.52 -0.48 7.80
C ASN A 143 -8.83 0.34 6.69
N SER A 144 -7.61 0.82 6.95
CA SER A 144 -6.84 1.61 5.98
C SER A 144 -6.53 0.81 4.70
N TYR A 145 -6.30 -0.50 4.82
CA TYR A 145 -6.10 -1.40 3.69
C TYR A 145 -7.36 -1.50 2.84
N TYR A 146 -8.52 -1.76 3.44
CA TYR A 146 -9.78 -1.89 2.70
C TYR A 146 -10.19 -0.58 2.04
N GLU A 147 -10.07 0.56 2.72
CA GLU A 147 -10.32 1.88 2.12
C GLU A 147 -9.43 2.14 0.90
N ALA A 148 -8.15 1.76 0.97
CA ALA A 148 -7.24 1.92 -0.15
C ALA A 148 -7.55 0.96 -1.31
N MET A 149 -8.01 -0.26 -1.02
CA MET A 149 -8.45 -1.22 -2.03
C MET A 149 -9.75 -0.77 -2.70
N ASP A 150 -10.67 -0.17 -1.96
CA ASP A 150 -11.91 0.39 -2.53
C ASP A 150 -11.60 1.53 -3.50
N LEU A 151 -10.73 2.47 -3.10
CA LEU A 151 -10.26 3.53 -3.99
C LEU A 151 -9.58 2.96 -5.24
N HIS A 152 -8.76 1.91 -5.10
CA HIS A 152 -8.14 1.24 -6.25
C HIS A 152 -9.17 0.56 -7.17
N ASN A 153 -10.20 -0.05 -6.59
CA ASN A 153 -11.27 -0.68 -7.36
C ASN A 153 -12.08 0.37 -8.13
N GLU A 154 -12.32 1.54 -7.54
CA GLU A 154 -12.99 2.66 -8.19
C GLU A 154 -12.18 3.21 -9.37
N THR A 155 -10.89 3.50 -9.17
CA THR A 155 -10.01 3.98 -10.26
C THR A 155 -9.83 2.94 -11.34
N SER A 156 -9.75 1.65 -10.98
CA SER A 156 -9.67 0.54 -11.94
C SER A 156 -10.95 0.39 -12.76
N LYS A 157 -12.13 0.50 -12.14
CA LYS A 157 -13.43 0.50 -12.85
C LYS A 157 -13.55 1.66 -13.81
N ARG A 158 -13.04 2.84 -13.42
CA ARG A 158 -13.05 4.05 -14.24
C ARG A 158 -11.98 4.02 -15.34
N GLY A 159 -10.91 3.23 -15.15
CA GLY A 159 -9.79 3.08 -16.07
C GLY A 159 -8.71 4.15 -15.94
N TYR A 160 -8.84 5.09 -14.99
CA TYR A 160 -7.84 6.14 -14.76
C TYR A 160 -7.89 6.70 -13.34
N PHE A 161 -6.80 7.33 -12.92
CA PHE A 161 -6.69 8.14 -11.70
C PHE A 161 -6.22 9.58 -11.99
N ILE A 162 -6.44 10.48 -11.02
CA ILE A 162 -5.97 11.87 -11.03
C ILE A 162 -5.05 12.16 -9.82
N ASP A 163 -4.42 13.33 -9.78
CA ASP A 163 -3.49 13.71 -8.70
C ASP A 163 -4.10 13.63 -7.30
N GLU A 164 -5.35 14.09 -7.14
CA GLU A 164 -6.04 14.04 -5.85
C GLU A 164 -6.15 12.61 -5.33
N GLU A 165 -6.43 11.65 -6.20
CA GLU A 165 -6.55 10.24 -5.83
C GLU A 165 -5.18 9.61 -5.58
N LEU A 166 -4.16 10.00 -6.34
CA LEU A 166 -2.79 9.61 -6.07
C LEU A 166 -2.35 10.08 -4.68
N GLU A 167 -2.63 11.32 -4.31
CA GLU A 167 -2.33 11.82 -2.96
C GLU A 167 -3.13 11.08 -1.88
N LYS A 168 -4.39 10.72 -2.14
CA LYS A 168 -5.16 9.83 -1.26
C LYS A 168 -4.47 8.47 -1.08
N PHE A 169 -4.05 7.81 -2.17
CA PHE A 169 -3.29 6.55 -2.08
C PHE A 169 -2.01 6.70 -1.26
N ARG A 170 -1.24 7.77 -1.48
CA ARG A 170 -0.01 8.06 -0.73
C ARG A 170 -0.29 8.30 0.74
N GLY A 171 -1.34 9.05 1.06
CA GLY A 171 -1.80 9.30 2.42
C GLY A 171 -2.07 7.99 3.15
N ARG A 172 -2.92 7.14 2.56
CA ARG A 172 -3.26 5.82 3.13
C ARG A 172 -2.04 4.91 3.28
N PHE A 173 -1.17 4.86 2.27
CA PHE A 173 0.06 4.06 2.35
C PHE A 173 1.02 4.55 3.46
N ARG A 174 1.13 5.86 3.66
CA ARG A 174 1.92 6.44 4.76
C ARG A 174 1.32 6.11 6.11
N GLU A 175 0.00 6.10 6.25
CA GLU A 175 -0.69 5.69 7.48
C GLU A 175 -0.39 4.24 7.83
N VAL A 176 -0.48 3.35 6.83
CA VAL A 176 -0.09 1.93 6.95
C VAL A 176 1.37 1.76 7.39
N ASN A 177 2.30 2.52 6.81
CA ASN A 177 3.74 2.37 7.09
C ASN A 177 4.24 3.07 8.37
N ARG A 178 3.79 4.29 8.66
CA ARG A 178 4.25 5.05 9.84
C ARG A 178 3.92 4.34 11.14
N ARG A 179 2.77 3.67 11.19
CA ARG A 179 2.29 2.96 12.37
C ARG A 179 3.12 1.69 12.63
N SER A 180 3.43 0.93 11.57
CA SER A 180 4.33 -0.23 11.65
C SER A 180 5.75 0.11 12.13
N LYS A 181 6.31 1.29 11.77
CA LYS A 181 7.64 1.71 12.26
C LYS A 181 7.64 2.10 13.74
N ARG A 182 6.57 2.72 14.24
CA ARG A 182 6.47 3.09 15.67
C ARG A 182 6.46 1.85 16.58
N GLU A 183 5.86 0.74 16.14
CA GLU A 183 5.86 -0.53 16.86
C GLU A 183 7.26 -1.14 17.00
N ALA A 184 8.07 -1.07 15.94
CA ALA A 184 9.46 -1.52 15.98
C ALA A 184 10.32 -0.67 16.92
N THR A 185 10.16 0.65 16.90
CA THR A 185 10.93 1.56 17.76
C THR A 185 10.56 1.42 19.25
N ILE A 186 9.28 1.22 19.58
CA ILE A 186 8.83 1.00 20.97
C ILE A 186 9.34 -0.34 21.51
N SER A 187 9.49 -1.35 20.64
CA SER A 187 10.00 -2.66 21.02
C SER A 187 11.53 -2.64 21.24
N VAL A 188 12.28 -1.91 20.40
CA VAL A 188 13.74 -1.74 20.56
C VAL A 188 14.09 -0.88 21.79
N ALA A 189 13.36 0.21 22.03
CA ALA A 189 13.58 1.07 23.21
C ALA A 189 13.26 0.35 24.54
N LYS A 190 12.48 -0.73 24.51
CA LYS A 190 12.22 -1.59 25.68
C LYS A 190 13.18 -2.77 25.80
N GLY A 191 13.78 -3.22 24.70
CA GLY A 191 14.83 -4.25 24.70
C GLY A 191 16.14 -3.79 25.35
N GLU A 192 16.44 -2.49 25.32
CA GLU A 192 17.60 -1.92 26.03
C GLU A 192 17.43 -1.85 27.56
N TYR A 193 16.21 -2.03 28.08
CA TYR A 193 15.95 -2.02 29.53
C TYR A 193 16.08 -3.40 30.22
N TYR A 194 16.14 -4.50 29.47
CA TYR A 194 16.32 -5.86 30.02
C TYR A 194 17.73 -6.43 29.82
N GLY A 195 18.69 -5.62 29.35
CA GLY A 195 20.08 -6.01 29.05
C GLY A 195 21.13 -5.59 30.08
N LYS A 196 20.76 -5.20 31.31
CA LYS A 196 21.73 -4.96 32.41
C LYS A 196 21.34 -5.69 33.70
N ALA A 197 21.47 -7.01 33.64
CA ALA A 197 21.86 -7.90 34.73
C ALA A 197 22.48 -9.09 33.98
N ILE A 198 23.80 -9.29 33.97
CA ILE A 198 24.74 -9.55 35.07
C ILE A 198 26.09 -8.95 34.68
#